data_AF-A0A7Y0E0E3-F1
#
_entry.id   AF-A0A7Y0E0E3-F1
#
_cell.length_a   1.000
_cell.length_b   1.000
_cell.length_c   1.000
_cell.angle_alpha   90.00
_cell.angle_beta   90.00
_cell.angle_gamma   90.00
#
_symmetry.space_group_name_H-M   'P 1'
#
loop_
_entity.id
_entity.type
_entity.pdbx_description
1 polymer ?
#
loop_
_entity_poly.entity_id
_entity_poly.type
_entity_poly.pdbx_seq_one_letter_code
_entity_poly.pdbx_strand_id
1 'polypeptide(L)'
;MGVVLLVGYVFLLEHEERTMDAYYSDLRDSNPARYLTEIRQAHGFQVYLDEYLTLNDYKTPTTDVPPFLIGRWSLFEEEKRVGDDFIPSSCLLSLEIEDERLKLLGEDKAVFPVEYTMNGDIATAHRPDGAPVLIQVIAYGSHVHHIEVQNLPGVPASSDGPVYGYLCR
;
A
#
# COMPACT_ATOMS: atom_id res chain seq x y z
N MET A 1 35.04 -11.08 -32.60
CA MET A 1 35.35 -10.59 -31.23
C MET A 1 34.15 -10.00 -30.49
N GLY A 2 32.96 -9.83 -31.11
CA GLY A 2 31.75 -9.36 -30.40
C GLY A 2 30.94 -10.47 -29.72
N VAL A 3 30.87 -11.67 -30.31
CA VAL A 3 30.03 -12.78 -29.81
C VAL A 3 30.55 -13.37 -28.48
N VAL A 4 31.87 -13.47 -28.29
CA VAL A 4 32.47 -14.02 -27.06
C VAL A 4 32.25 -13.10 -25.86
N LEU A 5 32.30 -11.77 -26.07
CA LEU A 5 31.97 -10.79 -25.03
C LEU A 5 30.48 -10.85 -24.67
N LEU A 6 29.62 -11.09 -25.65
CA LEU A 6 28.18 -11.21 -25.45
C LEU A 6 27.79 -12.47 -24.66
N VAL A 7 28.42 -13.62 -24.97
CA VAL A 7 28.21 -14.88 -24.23
C VAL A 7 28.76 -14.80 -22.80
N GLY A 8 29.94 -14.20 -22.61
CA GLY A 8 30.50 -14.02 -21.27
C GLY A 8 29.67 -13.06 -20.40
N TYR A 9 29.10 -12.02 -21.00
CA TYR A 9 28.22 -11.07 -20.31
C TYR A 9 26.89 -11.73 -19.91
N VAL A 10 26.24 -12.49 -20.81
CA VAL A 10 25.00 -13.22 -20.50
C VAL A 10 25.21 -14.25 -19.38
N PHE A 11 26.32 -14.99 -19.41
CA PHE A 11 26.62 -15.97 -18.37
C PHE A 11 26.83 -15.31 -16.99
N LEU A 12 27.50 -14.15 -16.97
CA LEU A 12 27.70 -13.40 -15.73
C LEU A 12 26.37 -12.88 -15.17
N LEU A 13 25.49 -12.37 -16.02
CA LEU A 13 24.15 -11.93 -15.61
C LEU A 13 23.32 -13.09 -15.04
N GLU A 14 23.29 -14.25 -15.69
CA GLU A 14 22.57 -15.42 -15.17
C GLU A 14 23.13 -15.90 -13.83
N HIS A 15 24.44 -15.77 -13.62
CA HIS A 15 25.07 -16.16 -12.36
C HIS A 15 24.72 -15.19 -11.23
N GLU A 16 24.74 -13.88 -11.50
CA GLU A 16 24.33 -12.86 -10.55
C GLU A 16 22.85 -13.01 -10.19
N GLU A 17 21.99 -13.25 -11.19
CA GLU A 17 20.55 -13.49 -11.00
C GLU A 17 20.29 -14.67 -10.06
N ARG A 18 20.89 -15.85 -10.32
CA ARG A 18 20.74 -17.01 -9.43
C ARG A 18 21.24 -16.77 -8.01
N THR A 19 22.30 -15.98 -7.87
CA THR A 19 22.86 -15.66 -6.55
C THR A 19 21.92 -14.75 -5.77
N MET A 20 21.30 -13.78 -6.47
CA MET A 20 20.28 -12.91 -5.89
C MET A 20 19.01 -13.67 -5.53
N ASP A 21 18.55 -14.59 -6.39
CA ASP A 21 17.39 -15.44 -6.09
C ASP A 21 17.64 -16.30 -4.84
N ALA A 22 18.81 -16.92 -4.74
CA ALA A 22 19.19 -17.72 -3.57
C ALA A 22 19.27 -16.86 -2.30
N TYR A 23 19.85 -15.66 -2.41
CA TYR A 23 19.92 -14.71 -1.29
C TYR A 23 18.53 -14.26 -0.84
N TYR A 24 17.64 -13.88 -1.77
CA TYR A 24 16.28 -13.46 -1.43
C TYR A 24 15.43 -14.60 -0.89
N SER A 25 15.59 -15.82 -1.40
CA SER A 25 14.94 -17.01 -0.86
C SER A 25 15.37 -17.26 0.60
N ASP A 26 16.68 -17.24 0.88
CA ASP A 26 17.19 -17.42 2.25
C ASP A 26 16.76 -16.28 3.17
N LEU A 27 16.74 -15.04 2.67
CA LEU A 27 16.33 -13.87 3.43
C LEU A 27 14.83 -13.89 3.74
N ARG A 28 14.00 -14.35 2.79
CA ARG A 28 12.55 -14.52 2.99
C ARG A 28 12.26 -15.46 4.15
N ASP A 29 13.01 -16.56 4.27
CA ASP A 29 12.79 -17.56 5.31
C ASP A 29 13.43 -17.16 6.66
N SER A 30 14.62 -16.56 6.63
CA SER A 30 15.38 -16.23 7.84
C SER A 30 15.04 -14.87 8.46
N ASN A 31 14.68 -13.87 7.64
CA ASN A 31 14.30 -12.53 8.08
C ASN A 31 13.31 -11.86 7.10
N PRO A 32 12.02 -12.24 7.16
CA PRO A 32 10.98 -11.72 6.25
C PRO A 32 10.86 -10.20 6.24
N ALA A 33 11.07 -9.55 7.39
CA ALA A 33 10.98 -8.09 7.50
C ALA A 33 12.08 -7.37 6.71
N ARG A 34 13.31 -7.89 6.77
CA ARG A 34 14.42 -7.37 5.97
C ARG A 34 14.22 -7.68 4.49
N TYR A 35 13.78 -8.89 4.14
CA TYR A 35 13.43 -9.27 2.77
C TYR A 35 12.45 -8.28 2.14
N LEU A 36 11.33 -7.99 2.82
CA LEU A 36 10.32 -7.05 2.35
C LEU A 36 10.86 -5.62 2.16
N THR A 37 11.75 -5.18 3.05
CA THR A 37 12.40 -3.87 2.93
C THR A 37 13.28 -3.80 1.68
N GLU A 38 14.08 -4.83 1.43
CA GLU A 38 14.99 -4.90 0.27
C GLU A 38 14.20 -5.02 -1.04
N ILE A 39 13.17 -5.87 -1.11
CA ILE A 39 12.31 -5.99 -2.29
C ILE A 39 11.61 -4.68 -2.61
N ARG A 40 11.08 -3.97 -1.60
CA ARG A 40 10.42 -2.68 -1.81
C ARG A 40 11.36 -1.66 -2.45
N GLN A 41 12.63 -1.65 -2.06
CA GLN A 41 13.64 -0.73 -2.62
C GLN A 41 14.12 -1.16 -4.00
N ALA A 42 14.34 -2.45 -4.23
CA ALA A 42 14.92 -2.98 -5.46
C ALA A 42 13.90 -3.14 -6.59
N HIS A 43 12.69 -3.61 -6.27
CA HIS A 43 11.67 -4.01 -7.25
C HIS A 43 10.41 -3.14 -7.20
N GLY A 44 10.32 -2.21 -6.25
CA GLY A 44 9.21 -1.26 -6.12
C GLY A 44 8.05 -1.79 -5.28
N PHE A 45 7.04 -0.95 -5.11
CA PHE A 45 5.93 -1.17 -4.19
C PHE A 45 5.02 -2.33 -4.61
N GLN A 46 4.78 -2.53 -5.91
CA GLN A 46 3.88 -3.59 -6.38
C GLN A 46 4.41 -4.99 -6.03
N VAL A 47 5.70 -5.25 -6.28
CA VAL A 47 6.33 -6.53 -5.95
C VAL A 47 6.38 -6.73 -4.44
N TYR A 48 6.71 -5.66 -3.70
CA TYR A 48 6.63 -5.67 -2.24
C TYR A 48 5.23 -6.04 -1.74
N LEU A 49 4.18 -5.47 -2.35
CA LEU A 49 2.80 -5.69 -1.93
C LEU A 49 2.41 -7.16 -2.14
N ASP A 50 2.68 -7.72 -3.32
CA ASP A 50 2.35 -9.12 -3.62
C ASP A 50 3.02 -10.10 -2.63
N GLU A 51 4.29 -9.87 -2.30
CA GLU A 51 5.02 -10.66 -1.32
C GLU A 51 4.51 -10.43 0.11
N TYR A 52 4.23 -9.17 0.48
CA TYR A 52 3.69 -8.81 1.79
C TYR A 52 2.34 -9.48 2.06
N LEU A 53 1.42 -9.43 1.09
CA LEU A 53 0.10 -10.06 1.20
C LEU A 53 0.19 -11.58 1.31
N THR A 54 1.14 -12.19 0.60
CA THR A 54 1.38 -13.64 0.66
C THR A 54 1.92 -14.07 2.02
N LEU A 55 2.84 -13.29 2.61
CA LEU A 55 3.44 -13.61 3.90
C LEU A 55 2.51 -13.39 5.10
N ASN A 56 1.56 -12.45 5.00
CA ASN A 56 0.67 -12.06 6.10
C ASN A 56 -0.80 -12.53 5.94
N ASP A 57 -1.09 -13.32 4.90
CA ASP A 57 -2.41 -13.93 4.61
C ASP A 57 -3.63 -12.98 4.62
N TYR A 58 -3.50 -11.82 3.98
CA TYR A 58 -4.59 -10.83 3.83
C TYR A 58 -5.77 -11.29 2.94
N LYS A 59 -5.77 -12.55 2.48
CA LYS A 59 -6.93 -13.15 1.81
C LYS A 59 -8.06 -13.46 2.79
N THR A 60 -7.74 -13.63 4.07
CA THR A 60 -8.71 -13.80 5.14
C THR A 60 -8.86 -12.49 5.93
N PRO A 61 -10.05 -12.20 6.49
CA PRO A 61 -10.24 -11.01 7.32
C PRO A 61 -9.29 -11.01 8.52
N THR A 62 -8.54 -9.92 8.69
CA THR A 62 -7.61 -9.71 9.82
C THR A 62 -7.80 -8.32 10.41
N THR A 63 -7.55 -8.14 11.70
CA THR A 63 -7.59 -6.81 12.34
C THR A 63 -6.30 -6.02 12.14
N ASP A 64 -5.22 -6.67 11.69
CA ASP A 64 -3.93 -6.04 11.44
C ASP A 64 -4.00 -5.09 10.24
N VAL A 65 -3.78 -3.79 10.49
CA VAL A 65 -3.73 -2.78 9.44
C VAL A 65 -2.44 -2.94 8.63
N PRO A 66 -2.49 -2.98 7.29
CA PRO A 66 -1.29 -2.94 6.47
C PRO A 66 -0.45 -1.69 6.80
N PRO A 67 0.86 -1.82 7.07
CA PRO A 67 1.68 -0.73 7.61
C PRO A 67 1.79 0.47 6.66
N PHE A 68 1.59 0.27 5.37
CA PHE A 68 1.58 1.34 4.37
C PHE A 68 0.25 2.13 4.30
N LEU A 69 -0.81 1.65 4.95
CA LEU A 69 -2.07 2.38 5.11
C LEU A 69 -2.12 3.18 6.42
N ILE A 70 -1.31 2.81 7.42
CA ILE A 70 -1.31 3.45 8.73
C ILE A 70 -0.97 4.93 8.59
N GLY A 71 -1.81 5.77 9.18
CA GLY A 71 -1.60 7.21 9.24
C GLY A 71 -2.89 8.00 9.05
N ARG A 72 -2.73 9.32 8.98
CA ARG A 72 -3.82 10.27 8.76
C ARG A 72 -3.77 10.80 7.34
N TRP A 73 -4.83 10.62 6.59
CA TRP A 73 -4.92 10.95 5.16
C TRP A 73 -5.90 12.10 4.96
N SER A 74 -5.44 13.26 4.50
CA SER A 74 -6.32 14.36 4.11
C SER A 74 -7.11 13.99 2.86
N LEU A 75 -8.42 14.16 2.89
CA LEU A 75 -9.31 13.76 1.79
C LEU A 75 -9.63 14.94 0.86
N PHE A 76 -9.67 14.67 -0.44
CA PHE A 76 -10.06 15.62 -1.50
C PHE A 76 -10.98 14.95 -2.51
N GLU A 77 -11.91 15.70 -3.09
CA GLU A 77 -12.83 15.18 -4.12
C GLU A 77 -12.16 15.02 -5.49
N GLU A 78 -11.10 15.78 -5.75
CA GLU A 78 -10.34 15.74 -7.00
C GLU A 78 -8.91 15.27 -6.77
N GLU A 79 -8.39 14.48 -7.70
CA GLU A 79 -6.99 14.05 -7.71
C GLU A 79 -6.07 15.26 -7.86
N LYS A 80 -5.08 15.34 -6.98
CA LYS A 80 -3.99 16.31 -7.06
C LYS A 80 -2.76 15.68 -7.71
N ARG A 81 -2.26 16.32 -8.75
CA ARG A 81 -0.93 16.02 -9.31
C ARG A 81 0.14 16.56 -8.39
N VAL A 82 0.67 15.69 -7.58
CA VAL A 82 1.70 16.02 -6.59
C VAL A 82 2.92 15.11 -6.77
N GLY A 83 4.00 15.42 -6.08
CA GLY A 83 5.17 14.54 -6.01
C GLY A 83 5.27 13.89 -4.63
N ASP A 84 6.24 12.99 -4.46
CA ASP A 84 6.42 12.17 -3.25
C ASP A 84 6.52 12.96 -1.94
N ASP A 85 7.00 14.21 -1.98
CA ASP A 85 7.16 15.08 -0.81
C ASP A 85 5.94 15.97 -0.52
N PHE A 86 4.82 15.75 -1.20
CA PHE A 86 3.64 16.56 -0.99
C PHE A 86 3.05 16.38 0.40
N ILE A 87 2.79 17.52 1.04
CA ILE A 87 2.09 17.60 2.32
C ILE A 87 0.84 18.44 2.08
N PRO A 88 -0.36 17.93 2.42
CA PRO A 88 -1.60 18.69 2.34
C PRO A 88 -1.49 19.99 3.16
N SER A 89 -2.03 21.09 2.62
CA SER A 89 -2.08 22.38 3.33
C SER A 89 -3.04 22.39 4.52
N SER A 90 -3.95 21.41 4.59
CA SER A 90 -4.92 21.21 5.65
C SER A 90 -5.16 19.71 5.81
N CYS A 91 -5.40 19.29 7.05
CA CYS A 91 -5.82 17.92 7.39
C CYS A 91 -7.14 17.94 8.17
N LEU A 92 -7.97 18.98 7.98
CA LEU A 92 -9.22 19.15 8.73
C LEU A 92 -10.23 18.03 8.42
N LEU A 93 -10.47 17.74 7.14
CA LEU A 93 -11.19 16.56 6.69
C LEU A 93 -10.17 15.47 6.37
N SER A 94 -10.13 14.43 7.18
CA SER A 94 -9.13 13.37 7.03
C SER A 94 -9.63 12.02 7.53
N LEU A 95 -9.13 10.97 6.91
CA LEU A 95 -9.30 9.59 7.34
C LEU A 95 -8.04 9.16 8.09
N GLU A 96 -8.18 8.85 9.37
CA GLU A 96 -7.12 8.24 10.17
C GLU A 96 -7.34 6.72 10.22
N ILE A 97 -6.30 5.99 9.83
CA ILE A 97 -6.27 4.52 9.76
C ILE A 97 -5.23 4.06 10.78
N GLU A 98 -5.70 3.44 11.85
CA GLU A 98 -4.87 2.88 12.91
C GLU A 98 -5.64 1.77 13.63
N ASP A 99 -4.91 0.80 14.18
CA ASP A 99 -5.35 -0.14 15.20
C ASP A 99 -6.84 -0.54 15.12
N GLU A 100 -7.15 -1.42 14.15
CA GLU A 100 -8.47 -2.04 13.94
C GLU A 100 -9.61 -1.04 13.61
N ARG A 101 -9.28 0.22 13.31
CA ARG A 101 -10.26 1.30 13.17
C ARG A 101 -10.01 2.23 11.99
N LEU A 102 -11.11 2.66 11.39
CA LEU A 102 -11.17 3.83 10.52
C LEU A 102 -11.82 4.99 11.29
N LYS A 103 -11.13 6.12 11.37
CA LYS A 103 -11.68 7.35 11.98
C LYS A 103 -11.81 8.45 10.93
N LEU A 104 -13.03 8.86 10.67
CA LEU A 104 -13.29 10.08 9.92
C LEU A 104 -13.18 11.28 10.87
N LEU A 105 -12.28 12.19 10.55
CA LEU A 105 -12.10 13.46 11.23
C LEU A 105 -12.60 14.57 10.32
N GLY A 106 -13.39 15.50 10.86
CA GLY A 106 -14.01 16.58 10.11
C GLY A 106 -15.25 17.11 10.84
N GLU A 107 -16.24 17.55 10.08
CA GLU A 107 -17.55 17.94 10.61
C GLU A 107 -18.32 16.71 11.11
N ASP A 108 -18.40 15.67 10.28
CA ASP A 108 -19.07 14.40 10.61
C ASP A 108 -18.07 13.37 11.15
N LYS A 109 -17.68 13.54 12.41
CA LYS A 109 -16.76 12.61 13.07
C LYS A 109 -17.39 11.23 13.25
N ALA A 110 -16.69 10.20 12.79
CA ALA A 110 -17.14 8.83 12.94
C ALA A 110 -15.95 7.89 13.18
N VAL A 111 -16.18 6.82 13.91
CA VAL A 111 -15.19 5.78 14.18
C VAL A 111 -15.82 4.43 13.87
N PHE A 112 -15.15 3.64 13.06
CA PHE A 112 -15.63 2.35 12.61
C PHE A 112 -14.61 1.28 12.99
N PRO A 113 -14.98 0.25 13.77
CA PRO A 113 -14.15 -0.94 13.85
C PRO A 113 -14.16 -1.65 12.50
N VAL A 114 -13.01 -2.17 12.09
CA VAL A 114 -12.86 -2.82 10.78
C VAL A 114 -11.93 -4.03 10.83
N GLU A 115 -12.22 -4.99 9.97
CA GLU A 115 -11.29 -6.04 9.56
C GLU A 115 -10.87 -5.78 8.11
N TYR A 116 -9.65 -6.15 7.75
CA TYR A 116 -9.08 -5.94 6.43
C TYR A 116 -8.95 -7.24 5.68
N THR A 117 -9.30 -7.19 4.41
CA THR A 117 -8.78 -8.13 3.40
C THR A 117 -8.13 -7.32 2.30
N MET A 118 -7.15 -7.87 1.60
CA MET A 118 -6.56 -7.21 0.44
C MET A 118 -6.54 -8.12 -0.79
N ASN A 119 -6.76 -7.52 -1.95
CA ASN A 119 -6.58 -8.14 -3.24
C ASN A 119 -5.83 -7.19 -4.15
N GLY A 120 -4.55 -7.49 -4.40
CA GLY A 120 -3.64 -6.57 -5.07
C GLY A 120 -3.53 -5.26 -4.29
N ASP A 121 -3.69 -4.14 -4.99
CA ASP A 121 -3.62 -2.77 -4.47
C ASP A 121 -4.89 -2.29 -3.75
N ILE A 122 -5.94 -3.11 -3.68
CA ILE A 122 -7.20 -2.75 -3.04
C ILE A 122 -7.30 -3.42 -1.67
N ALA A 123 -7.33 -2.60 -0.62
CA ALA A 123 -7.74 -3.00 0.71
C ALA A 123 -9.24 -2.79 0.91
N THR A 124 -9.93 -3.84 1.33
CA THR A 124 -11.33 -3.80 1.71
C THR A 124 -11.41 -3.80 3.23
N ALA A 125 -11.87 -2.69 3.80
CA ALA A 125 -12.13 -2.57 5.22
C ALA A 125 -13.59 -2.94 5.52
N HIS A 126 -13.78 -4.14 6.04
CA HIS A 126 -15.07 -4.72 6.41
C HIS A 126 -15.55 -4.10 7.70
N ARG A 127 -16.69 -3.42 7.63
CA ARG A 127 -17.36 -2.86 8.80
C ARG A 127 -18.46 -3.82 9.27
N PRO A 128 -18.71 -3.95 10.58
CA PRO A 128 -19.81 -4.77 11.07
C PRO A 128 -21.19 -4.24 10.62
N ASP A 129 -21.29 -2.93 10.40
CA ASP A 129 -22.58 -2.23 10.30
C ASP A 129 -22.81 -1.53 8.93
N GLY A 130 -22.38 -2.12 7.82
CA GLY A 130 -22.69 -1.54 6.50
C GLY A 130 -21.84 -2.05 5.35
N ALA A 131 -21.82 -1.27 4.26
CA ALA A 131 -20.95 -1.54 3.13
C ALA A 131 -19.47 -1.42 3.53
N PRO A 132 -18.60 -2.27 2.97
CA PRO A 132 -17.17 -2.16 3.18
C PRO A 132 -16.61 -0.89 2.54
N VAL A 133 -15.59 -0.32 3.17
CA VAL A 133 -14.82 0.80 2.60
C VAL A 133 -13.74 0.21 1.71
N LEU A 134 -13.65 0.69 0.48
CA LEU A 134 -12.61 0.27 -0.46
C LEU A 134 -11.50 1.32 -0.45
N ILE A 135 -10.26 0.88 -0.25
CA ILE A 135 -9.08 1.72 -0.17
C ILE A 135 -8.07 1.19 -1.19
N GLN A 136 -7.98 1.85 -2.34
CA GLN A 136 -6.98 1.53 -3.34
C GLN A 136 -5.69 2.30 -3.06
N VAL A 137 -4.56 1.60 -3.11
CA VAL A 137 -3.23 2.16 -2.83
C VAL A 137 -2.55 2.52 -4.13
N ILE A 138 -2.34 3.81 -4.35
CA ILE A 138 -1.64 4.30 -5.55
C ILE A 138 -0.19 4.59 -5.20
N ALA A 139 0.71 3.81 -5.80
CA ALA A 139 2.14 3.89 -5.54
C ALA A 139 2.94 4.16 -6.82
N TYR A 140 3.99 4.97 -6.69
CA TYR A 140 4.98 5.20 -7.73
C TYR A 140 6.38 4.82 -7.21
N GLY A 141 7.09 3.97 -7.94
CA GLY A 141 8.37 3.43 -7.47
C GLY A 141 8.19 2.60 -6.19
N SER A 142 8.83 3.01 -5.09
CA SER A 142 8.81 2.31 -3.80
C SER A 142 7.87 2.96 -2.76
N HIS A 143 7.23 4.09 -3.08
CA HIS A 143 6.43 4.87 -2.13
C HIS A 143 4.95 4.88 -2.50
N VAL A 144 4.10 4.84 -1.46
CA VAL A 144 2.67 5.13 -1.62
C VAL A 144 2.53 6.63 -1.79
N HIS A 145 1.91 7.03 -2.89
CA HIS A 145 1.73 8.43 -3.23
C HIS A 145 0.42 8.97 -2.63
N HIS A 146 -0.66 8.22 -2.81
CA HIS A 146 -1.98 8.53 -2.28
C HIS A 146 -2.84 7.27 -2.19
N ILE A 147 -3.99 7.41 -1.54
CA ILE A 147 -5.03 6.40 -1.53
C ILE A 147 -6.28 6.92 -2.23
N GLU A 148 -7.03 6.03 -2.85
CA GLU A 148 -8.38 6.31 -3.32
C GLU A 148 -9.37 5.58 -2.43
N VAL A 149 -10.35 6.30 -1.88
CA VAL A 149 -11.30 5.76 -0.91
C VAL A 149 -12.72 5.85 -1.45
N GLN A 150 -13.43 4.73 -1.42
CA GLN A 150 -14.84 4.65 -1.82
C GLN A 150 -15.68 4.08 -0.68
N ASN A 151 -16.98 4.42 -0.68
CA ASN A 151 -17.97 4.00 0.31
C ASN A 151 -17.63 4.43 1.75
N LEU A 152 -16.93 5.55 1.93
CA LEU A 152 -16.61 6.08 3.25
C LEU A 152 -17.84 6.80 3.85
N PRO A 153 -18.42 6.30 4.95
CA PRO A 153 -19.59 6.94 5.54
C PRO A 153 -19.24 8.33 6.08
N GLY A 154 -20.14 9.29 5.90
CA GLY A 154 -19.90 10.70 6.27
C GLY A 154 -19.17 11.50 5.20
N VAL A 155 -18.81 10.90 4.07
CA VAL A 155 -18.25 11.61 2.91
C VAL A 155 -19.11 11.31 1.67
N PRO A 156 -20.13 12.14 1.37
CA PRO A 156 -21.07 11.87 0.27
C PRO A 156 -20.40 11.62 -1.08
N ALA A 157 -19.37 12.41 -1.41
CA ALA A 157 -18.61 12.26 -2.65
C ALA A 157 -18.00 10.85 -2.82
N SER A 158 -17.67 10.16 -1.72
CA SER A 158 -17.09 8.81 -1.77
C SER A 158 -18.09 7.71 -2.20
N SER A 159 -19.39 8.02 -2.28
CA SER A 159 -20.43 7.09 -2.75
C SER A 159 -20.64 7.15 -4.26
N ASP A 160 -20.32 8.28 -4.90
CA ASP A 160 -20.47 8.49 -6.35
C ASP A 160 -19.15 8.27 -7.10
N GLY A 161 -18.01 8.26 -6.39
CA GLY A 161 -16.67 8.04 -6.93
C GLY A 161 -15.62 7.98 -5.81
N PRO A 162 -14.33 7.79 -6.14
CA PRO A 162 -13.28 7.83 -5.14
C PRO A 162 -13.05 9.25 -4.62
N VAL A 163 -12.74 9.35 -3.32
CA VAL A 163 -12.06 10.51 -2.75
C VAL A 163 -10.58 10.20 -2.56
N TYR A 164 -9.72 11.20 -2.77
CA TYR A 164 -8.28 11.04 -2.81
C TYR A 164 -7.66 11.44 -1.46
N GLY A 165 -6.99 10.48 -0.81
CA GLY A 165 -6.31 10.65 0.46
C GLY A 165 -4.81 10.89 0.29
N TYR A 166 -4.29 11.97 0.85
CA TYR A 166 -2.86 12.28 0.89
C TYR A 166 -2.36 12.33 2.33
N LEU A 167 -1.22 11.70 2.59
CA LEU A 167 -0.72 11.53 3.95
C LEU A 167 -0.40 12.88 4.60
N CYS A 168 -0.94 13.10 5.80
CA CYS A 168 -0.62 14.20 6.68
C CYS A 168 0.72 13.94 7.38
N ARG A 169 1.56 14.96 7.50
CA ARG A 169 2.77 14.92 8.34
C ARG A 169 2.52 15.61 9.68
#